data_AF-A0A0B5HHA8-F1
#
_entry.id   AF-A0A0B5HHA8-F1
#
_cell.length_a   1.000
_cell.length_b   1.000
_cell.length_c   1.000
_cell.angle_alpha   90.00
_cell.angle_beta   90.00
_cell.angle_gamma   90.00
#
_symmetry.space_group_name_H-M   'P 1'
#
loop_
_entity.id
_entity.type
_entity.pdbx_description
1 polymer ?
#
loop_
_entity_poly.entity_id
_entity_poly.type
_entity_poly.pdbx_seq_one_letter_code
_entity_poly.pdbx_strand_id
1 'polypeptide(L)'
;MKHNLRIIAYLMVLFFTTQIVGLYLLNQSIETVEQTPEGDIEVVYSQPITGRPELEGQSSFSYILAMVLVGTAILLVIIKLRLFRLWKLWFFLAIWGALSISFSVFLDDMLSAIISFVLAYIKIYKPNAVIHNMTEVLIYPGIAIIISPMFNLFWAAMLLIAISIYDMIAVWKSKHMITLAEAQSDNEMFAGLMIPYKSETKTKKAEVKIKISKNIKGGKTTSAILGGGDVAFPMIFAGSVMTFLIEAGISKEMAFFRTLPISLFAGAALFLLFIKSEKGKFYPAMPFISIGCFIGYGIVLLL
;
A
#
# COMPACT_ATOMS: atom_id res chain seq x y z
N MET A 1 0.96 21.42 11.25
CA MET A 1 0.84 19.95 11.36
C MET A 1 -0.62 19.51 11.35
N LYS A 2 -0.97 18.61 10.43
CA LYS A 2 -2.30 18.04 10.26
C LYS A 2 -2.73 17.14 11.43
N HIS A 3 -1.80 16.36 11.96
CA HIS A 3 -2.03 15.38 13.04
C HIS A 3 -1.12 15.62 14.25
N ASN A 4 -1.47 15.04 15.41
CA ASN A 4 -0.61 15.04 16.59
C ASN A 4 0.65 14.20 16.31
N LEU A 5 1.83 14.64 16.78
CA LEU A 5 3.11 13.94 16.61
C LEU A 5 3.04 12.46 17.02
N ARG A 6 2.27 12.13 18.08
CA ARG A 6 2.04 10.73 18.50
C ARG A 6 1.35 9.88 17.43
N ILE A 7 0.39 10.46 16.71
CA ILE A 7 -0.37 9.78 15.66
C ILE A 7 0.53 9.57 14.43
N ILE A 8 1.32 10.59 14.08
CA ILE A 8 2.31 10.50 13.00
C ILE A 8 3.33 9.40 13.33
N ALA A 9 3.87 9.39 14.54
CA ALA A 9 4.81 8.36 14.98
C ALA A 9 4.22 6.95 14.84
N TYR A 10 2.97 6.74 15.26
CA TYR A 10 2.31 5.44 15.11
C TYR A 10 2.09 5.05 13.64
N LEU A 11 1.68 5.98 12.77
CA LEU A 11 1.59 5.72 11.32
C LEU A 11 2.95 5.34 10.74
N MET A 12 4.03 5.98 11.20
CA MET A 12 5.38 5.66 10.74
C MET A 12 5.85 4.30 11.22
N VAL A 13 5.56 3.94 12.46
CA VAL A 13 5.83 2.57 12.95
C VAL A 13 5.08 1.55 12.11
N LEU A 14 3.79 1.77 11.81
CA LEU A 14 3.03 0.87 10.95
C LEU A 14 3.59 0.80 9.53
N PHE A 15 3.95 1.94 8.94
CA PHE A 15 4.57 2.00 7.61
C PHE A 15 5.86 1.19 7.58
N PHE A 16 6.81 1.46 8.49
CA PHE A 16 8.08 0.73 8.53
C PHE A 16 7.90 -0.75 8.83
N THR A 17 7.00 -1.10 9.75
CA THR A 17 6.67 -2.50 10.04
C THR A 17 6.17 -3.20 8.76
N THR A 18 5.28 -2.55 8.02
CA THR A 18 4.75 -3.09 6.76
C THR A 18 5.85 -3.25 5.71
N GLN A 19 6.73 -2.26 5.56
CA GLN A 19 7.85 -2.34 4.62
C GLN A 19 8.81 -3.50 4.95
N ILE A 20 9.21 -3.62 6.22
CA ILE A 20 10.13 -4.68 6.66
C ILE A 20 9.50 -6.06 6.50
N VAL A 21 8.25 -6.23 6.95
CA VAL A 21 7.51 -7.48 6.79
C VAL A 21 7.35 -7.82 5.31
N GLY A 22 7.04 -6.83 4.46
CA GLY A 22 6.91 -7.01 3.03
C GLY A 22 8.17 -7.51 2.35
N LEU A 23 9.30 -6.84 2.59
CA LEU A 23 10.59 -7.28 2.05
C LEU A 23 11.02 -8.64 2.61
N TYR A 24 10.71 -8.92 3.87
CA TYR A 24 11.00 -10.22 4.47
C TYR A 24 10.19 -11.33 3.79
N LEU A 25 8.88 -11.15 3.61
CA LEU A 25 8.03 -12.14 2.92
C LEU A 25 8.43 -12.32 1.47
N LEU A 26 8.78 -11.23 0.78
CA LEU A 26 9.30 -11.30 -0.58
C LEU A 26 10.59 -12.12 -0.65
N ASN A 27 11.53 -11.91 0.29
CA ASN A 27 12.76 -12.67 0.37
C ASN A 27 12.52 -14.17 0.65
N GLN A 28 11.55 -14.49 1.51
CA GLN A 28 11.15 -15.88 1.78
C GLN A 28 10.44 -16.55 0.60
N SER A 29 9.77 -15.78 -0.26
CA SER A 29 9.11 -16.31 -1.46
C SER A 29 10.06 -16.67 -2.61
N ILE A 30 11.37 -16.49 -2.45
CA ILE A 30 12.38 -16.89 -3.46
C ILE A 30 12.73 -18.36 -3.26
N GLU A 31 12.31 -19.22 -4.17
CA GLU A 31 12.53 -20.68 -4.12
C GLU A 31 13.94 -21.06 -4.57
N THR A 32 14.31 -20.76 -5.81
CA THR A 32 15.63 -21.08 -6.37
C THR A 32 16.33 -19.84 -6.91
N VAL A 33 17.65 -19.86 -6.83
CA VAL A 33 18.54 -18.91 -7.49
C VAL A 33 19.34 -19.75 -8.46
N GLU A 34 18.91 -19.79 -9.70
CA GLU A 34 19.47 -20.66 -10.73
C GLU A 34 20.56 -19.93 -11.50
N GLN A 35 21.61 -20.65 -11.88
CA GLN A 35 22.56 -20.14 -12.86
C GLN A 35 22.09 -20.59 -14.23
N THR A 36 21.83 -19.64 -15.12
CA THR A 36 21.54 -19.94 -16.52
C THR A 36 22.77 -20.63 -17.15
N PRO A 37 22.59 -21.37 -18.25
CA PRO A 37 23.71 -21.98 -18.98
C PRO A 37 24.79 -20.98 -19.43
N GLU A 38 24.45 -19.69 -19.46
CA GLU A 38 25.29 -18.56 -19.85
C GLU A 38 26.06 -17.95 -18.66
N GLY A 39 25.77 -18.37 -17.43
CA GLY A 39 26.42 -17.93 -16.20
C GLY A 39 25.71 -16.79 -15.48
N ASP A 40 24.55 -16.34 -15.96
CA ASP A 40 23.73 -15.32 -15.31
C ASP A 40 22.89 -15.92 -14.18
N ILE A 41 22.65 -15.13 -13.13
CA ILE A 41 21.88 -15.58 -11.95
C ILE A 41 20.42 -15.13 -12.13
N GLU A 42 19.50 -16.10 -12.16
CA GLU A 42 18.05 -15.85 -12.25
C GLU A 42 17.36 -16.15 -10.92
N VAL A 43 16.44 -15.28 -10.50
CA VAL A 43 15.70 -15.38 -9.23
C VAL A 43 14.31 -15.97 -9.48
N VAL A 44 14.11 -17.22 -9.06
CA VAL A 44 12.83 -17.92 -9.22
C VAL A 44 12.01 -17.77 -7.93
N TYR A 45 10.81 -17.22 -8.09
CA TYR A 45 9.84 -17.00 -7.01
C TYR A 45 8.77 -18.09 -7.01
N SER A 46 8.27 -18.44 -5.81
CA SER A 46 7.12 -19.32 -5.64
C SER A 46 5.92 -18.80 -6.41
N GLN A 47 5.23 -19.69 -7.14
CA GLN A 47 4.00 -19.33 -7.84
C GLN A 47 2.89 -19.06 -6.82
N PRO A 48 2.25 -17.88 -6.84
CA PRO A 48 1.11 -17.63 -5.99
C PRO A 48 -0.06 -18.52 -6.41
N ILE A 49 -1.01 -18.76 -5.51
CA ILE A 49 -2.24 -19.55 -5.75
C ILE A 49 -2.99 -19.12 -7.02
N THR A 50 -2.92 -17.83 -7.37
CA THR A 50 -3.59 -17.25 -8.54
C THR A 50 -2.82 -17.44 -9.85
N GLY A 51 -1.59 -17.95 -9.79
CA GLY A 51 -0.58 -17.82 -10.83
C GLY A 51 -0.05 -16.40 -10.95
N ARG A 52 1.16 -16.25 -11.52
CA ARG A 52 1.69 -14.95 -11.96
C ARG A 52 1.61 -14.87 -13.50
N PRO A 53 1.16 -13.74 -14.08
CA PRO A 53 1.28 -13.54 -15.52
C PRO A 53 2.74 -13.57 -15.94
N GLU A 54 3.06 -14.37 -16.95
CA GLU A 54 4.37 -14.39 -17.61
C GLU A 54 4.49 -13.14 -18.51
N LEU A 55 4.77 -12.01 -17.88
CA LEU A 55 4.99 -10.73 -18.55
C LEU A 55 6.37 -10.22 -18.18
N GLU A 56 7.08 -9.72 -19.18
CA GLU A 56 8.40 -9.14 -19.01
C GLU A 56 8.47 -7.68 -19.44
N GLY A 57 9.19 -6.90 -18.65
CA GLY A 57 9.56 -5.53 -18.93
C GLY A 57 8.40 -4.59 -19.26
N GLN A 58 8.36 -4.09 -20.51
CA GLN A 58 7.37 -3.09 -20.95
C GLN A 58 5.94 -3.63 -20.89
N SER A 59 5.76 -4.92 -21.18
CA SER A 59 4.45 -5.57 -21.15
C SER A 59 3.87 -5.54 -19.74
N SER A 60 4.67 -5.88 -18.71
CA SER A 60 4.30 -5.77 -17.29
C SER A 60 3.93 -4.34 -16.90
N PHE A 61 4.74 -3.36 -17.31
CA PHE A 61 4.48 -1.95 -17.04
C PHE A 61 3.15 -1.48 -17.62
N SER A 62 2.94 -1.71 -18.92
CA SER A 62 1.70 -1.30 -19.59
C SER A 62 0.47 -2.02 -19.02
N TYR A 63 0.60 -3.32 -18.73
CA TYR A 63 -0.47 -4.12 -18.15
C TYR A 63 -0.88 -3.62 -16.77
N ILE A 64 0.06 -3.41 -15.85
CA ILE A 64 -0.22 -2.93 -14.49
C ILE A 64 -0.79 -1.51 -14.53
N LEU A 65 -0.23 -0.62 -15.35
CA LEU A 65 -0.74 0.74 -15.48
C LEU A 65 -2.18 0.75 -16.00
N ALA A 66 -2.49 -0.07 -17.02
CA ALA A 66 -3.84 -0.23 -17.54
C ALA A 66 -4.78 -0.79 -16.46
N MET A 67 -4.37 -1.83 -15.72
CA MET A 67 -5.16 -2.43 -14.64
C MET A 67 -5.46 -1.46 -13.50
N VAL A 68 -4.50 -0.62 -13.10
CA VAL A 68 -4.71 0.43 -12.08
C VAL A 68 -5.72 1.47 -12.56
N LEU A 69 -5.60 1.94 -13.82
CA LEU A 69 -6.52 2.92 -14.39
C LEU A 69 -7.94 2.35 -14.56
N VAL A 70 -8.05 1.14 -15.12
CA VAL A 70 -9.33 0.45 -15.31
C VAL A 70 -9.98 0.13 -13.96
N GLY A 71 -9.21 -0.40 -13.00
CA GLY A 71 -9.69 -0.69 -11.66
C GLY A 71 -10.22 0.56 -10.95
N THR A 72 -9.50 1.68 -11.07
CA THR A 72 -9.94 2.97 -10.52
C THR A 72 -11.21 3.49 -11.20
N ALA A 73 -11.31 3.36 -12.53
CA ALA A 73 -12.50 3.76 -13.27
C ALA A 73 -13.73 2.92 -12.88
N ILE A 74 -13.59 1.60 -12.79
CA ILE A 74 -14.65 0.69 -12.34
C ILE A 74 -15.08 1.05 -10.91
N LEU A 75 -14.12 1.30 -10.02
CA LEU A 75 -14.40 1.71 -8.64
C LEU A 75 -15.22 3.00 -8.58
N LEU A 76 -14.84 4.02 -9.35
CA LEU A 76 -15.58 5.27 -9.45
C LEU A 76 -17.01 5.06 -9.97
N VAL A 77 -17.20 4.18 -10.95
CA VAL A 77 -18.52 3.83 -11.48
C VAL A 77 -19.37 3.13 -10.41
N ILE A 78 -18.82 2.15 -9.69
CA ILE A 78 -19.52 1.43 -8.62
C ILE A 78 -19.97 2.40 -7.51
N ILE A 79 -19.10 3.34 -7.12
CA ILE A 79 -19.40 4.37 -6.12
C ILE A 79 -20.49 5.31 -6.64
N LYS A 80 -20.39 5.76 -7.91
CA LYS A 80 -21.40 6.64 -8.53
C LYS A 80 -22.78 5.97 -8.63
N LEU A 81 -22.82 4.67 -8.92
CA LEU A 81 -24.04 3.87 -8.97
C LEU A 81 -24.53 3.40 -7.59
N ARG A 82 -23.79 3.69 -6.51
CA ARG A 82 -24.11 3.28 -5.14
C ARG A 82 -24.29 1.76 -4.98
N LEU A 83 -23.56 0.96 -5.76
CA LEU A 83 -23.61 -0.50 -5.72
C LEU A 83 -22.75 -1.04 -4.55
N PHE A 84 -23.07 -0.63 -3.32
CA PHE A 84 -22.25 -0.90 -2.14
C PHE A 84 -22.05 -2.40 -1.84
N ARG A 85 -23.04 -3.24 -2.16
CA ARG A 85 -22.89 -4.71 -2.00
C ARG A 85 -21.84 -5.28 -2.94
N LEU A 86 -21.81 -4.81 -4.19
CA LEU A 86 -20.82 -5.22 -5.18
C LEU A 86 -19.43 -4.73 -4.76
N TRP A 87 -19.32 -3.49 -4.29
CA TRP A 87 -18.07 -2.96 -3.75
C TRP A 87 -17.55 -3.79 -2.57
N LYS A 88 -18.43 -4.11 -1.60
CA LYS A 88 -18.08 -4.90 -0.42
C LYS A 88 -17.63 -6.32 -0.77
N LEU A 89 -18.29 -6.96 -1.74
CA LEU A 89 -17.91 -8.28 -2.25
C LEU A 89 -16.56 -8.22 -2.96
N TRP A 90 -16.37 -7.25 -3.85
CA TRP A 90 -15.12 -7.11 -4.60
C TRP A 90 -13.93 -6.80 -3.70
N PHE A 91 -14.13 -5.91 -2.72
CA PHE A 91 -13.13 -5.59 -1.71
C PHE A 91 -12.80 -6.80 -0.83
N PHE A 92 -13.80 -7.60 -0.45
CA PHE A 92 -13.59 -8.88 0.26
C PHE A 92 -12.72 -9.84 -0.55
N LEU A 93 -13.02 -10.04 -1.83
CA LEU A 93 -12.23 -10.92 -2.69
C LEU A 93 -10.78 -10.43 -2.86
N ALA A 94 -10.58 -9.12 -3.00
CA ALA A 94 -9.24 -8.53 -3.11
C ALA A 94 -8.42 -8.74 -1.81
N ILE A 95 -9.02 -8.48 -0.64
CA ILE A 95 -8.37 -8.70 0.66
C ILE A 95 -8.06 -10.18 0.87
N TRP A 96 -9.02 -11.05 0.56
CA TRP A 96 -8.85 -12.49 0.72
C TRP A 96 -7.70 -13.00 -0.16
N GLY A 97 -7.64 -12.60 -1.43
CA GLY A 97 -6.56 -12.99 -2.33
C GLY A 97 -5.19 -12.51 -1.86
N ALA A 98 -5.07 -11.22 -1.50
CA ALA A 98 -3.80 -10.66 -1.03
C ALA A 98 -3.30 -11.30 0.27
N LEU A 99 -4.21 -11.54 1.24
CA LEU A 99 -3.86 -12.26 2.47
C LEU A 99 -3.45 -13.70 2.18
N SER A 100 -4.16 -14.40 1.29
CA SER A 100 -3.86 -15.80 0.96
C SER A 100 -2.45 -15.96 0.42
N ILE A 101 -2.01 -15.02 -0.42
CA ILE A 101 -0.66 -15.01 -1.00
C ILE A 101 0.41 -14.65 0.02
N SER A 102 0.08 -13.85 1.04
CA SER A 102 1.03 -13.57 2.13
C SER A 102 1.21 -14.77 3.05
N PHE A 103 0.12 -15.50 3.31
CA PHE A 103 0.17 -16.71 4.14
C PHE A 103 0.76 -17.91 3.41
N SER A 104 0.62 -18.00 2.08
CA SER A 104 1.16 -19.10 1.28
C SER A 104 2.69 -19.20 1.34
N VAL A 105 3.37 -18.12 1.73
CA VAL A 105 4.82 -18.12 1.98
C VAL A 105 5.21 -19.06 3.14
N PHE A 106 4.30 -19.31 4.10
CA PHE A 106 4.60 -20.11 5.30
C PHE A 106 3.74 -21.36 5.44
N LEU A 107 2.56 -21.37 4.81
CA LEU A 107 1.53 -22.39 5.00
C LEU A 107 1.12 -22.94 3.64
N ASP A 108 0.62 -24.18 3.62
CA ASP A 108 -0.01 -24.76 2.45
C ASP A 108 -1.14 -23.86 1.89
N ASP A 109 -1.32 -23.88 0.57
CA ASP A 109 -2.27 -23.03 -0.15
C ASP A 109 -3.70 -23.13 0.40
N MET A 110 -4.15 -24.35 0.77
CA MET A 110 -5.49 -24.56 1.28
C MET A 110 -5.65 -23.92 2.68
N LEU A 111 -4.66 -24.10 3.56
CA LEU A 111 -4.66 -23.50 4.90
C LEU A 111 -4.58 -21.97 4.81
N SER A 112 -3.72 -21.46 3.93
CA SER A 112 -3.57 -20.03 3.64
C SER A 112 -4.88 -19.41 3.19
N ALA A 113 -5.59 -20.06 2.26
CA ALA A 113 -6.88 -19.59 1.78
C ALA A 113 -7.94 -19.59 2.90
N ILE A 114 -8.02 -20.64 3.73
CA ILE A 114 -9.00 -20.72 4.83
C ILE A 114 -8.75 -19.64 5.89
N ILE A 115 -7.50 -19.48 6.36
CA ILE A 115 -7.15 -18.48 7.37
C ILE A 115 -7.40 -17.08 6.85
N SER A 116 -7.03 -16.82 5.59
CA SER A 116 -7.23 -15.52 4.94
C SER A 116 -8.70 -15.19 4.76
N PHE A 117 -9.54 -16.19 4.46
CA PHE A 117 -10.99 -16.00 4.35
C PHE A 117 -11.57 -15.53 5.69
N VAL A 118 -11.20 -16.20 6.79
CA VAL A 118 -11.65 -15.85 8.14
C VAL A 118 -11.18 -14.44 8.52
N LEU A 119 -9.92 -14.09 8.27
CA LEU A 119 -9.39 -12.75 8.55
C LEU A 119 -10.04 -11.66 7.69
N ALA A 120 -10.23 -11.89 6.39
CA ALA A 120 -10.93 -10.98 5.50
C ALA A 120 -12.37 -10.75 5.96
N TYR A 121 -13.05 -11.82 6.40
CA TYR A 121 -14.41 -11.73 6.95
C TYR A 121 -14.43 -10.89 8.23
N ILE A 122 -13.54 -11.16 9.18
CA ILE A 122 -13.45 -10.39 10.42
C ILE A 122 -13.16 -8.91 10.13
N LYS A 123 -12.21 -8.60 9.23
CA LYS A 123 -11.87 -7.23 8.85
C LYS A 123 -13.09 -6.44 8.35
N ILE A 124 -13.90 -7.06 7.49
CA ILE A 124 -15.01 -6.38 6.79
C ILE A 124 -16.31 -6.31 7.62
N TYR A 125 -16.54 -7.29 8.49
CA TYR A 125 -17.77 -7.36 9.29
C TYR A 125 -17.59 -6.94 10.76
N LYS A 126 -16.36 -6.84 11.26
CA LYS A 126 -16.04 -6.33 12.61
C LYS A 126 -15.05 -5.17 12.51
N PRO A 127 -15.52 -3.93 12.24
CA PRO A 127 -14.65 -2.77 12.06
C PRO A 127 -13.92 -2.45 13.37
N ASN A 128 -12.64 -2.82 13.44
CA ASN A 128 -11.74 -2.50 14.53
C ASN A 128 -10.43 -2.00 13.94
N ALA A 129 -9.99 -0.81 14.35
CA ALA A 129 -8.76 -0.18 13.85
C ALA A 129 -7.51 -1.05 14.07
N VAL A 130 -7.49 -1.86 15.12
CA VAL A 130 -6.37 -2.80 15.37
C VAL A 130 -6.37 -3.92 14.33
N ILE A 131 -7.52 -4.58 14.13
CA ILE A 131 -7.67 -5.65 13.14
C ILE A 131 -7.37 -5.11 11.74
N HIS A 132 -7.90 -3.92 11.43
CA HIS A 132 -7.64 -3.23 10.17
C HIS A 132 -6.15 -3.07 9.93
N ASN A 133 -5.42 -2.35 10.79
CA ASN A 133 -4.00 -2.10 10.60
C ASN A 133 -3.16 -3.39 10.60
N MET A 134 -3.49 -4.39 11.44
CA MET A 134 -2.77 -5.66 11.45
C MET A 134 -2.95 -6.44 10.14
N THR A 135 -4.16 -6.44 9.56
CA THR A 135 -4.40 -7.07 8.25
C THR A 135 -3.73 -6.29 7.11
N GLU A 136 -3.73 -4.95 7.18
CA GLU A 136 -3.06 -4.10 6.19
C GLU A 136 -1.55 -4.38 6.12
N VAL A 137 -0.90 -4.62 7.26
CA VAL A 137 0.52 -5.01 7.33
C VAL A 137 0.82 -6.29 6.52
N LEU A 138 -0.17 -7.16 6.32
CA LEU A 138 -0.05 -8.40 5.52
C LEU A 138 -0.57 -8.24 4.08
N ILE A 139 -1.58 -7.42 3.84
CA ILE A 139 -2.16 -7.23 2.49
C ILE A 139 -1.13 -6.66 1.51
N TYR A 140 -0.36 -5.64 1.92
CA TYR A 140 0.64 -5.02 1.05
C TYR A 140 1.79 -5.95 0.66
N PRO A 141 2.37 -6.74 1.58
CA PRO A 141 3.27 -7.83 1.21
C PRO A 141 2.71 -8.76 0.15
N GLY A 142 1.45 -9.20 0.28
CA GLY A 142 0.81 -10.09 -0.69
C GLY A 142 0.74 -9.47 -2.08
N ILE A 143 0.43 -8.18 -2.15
CA ILE A 143 0.47 -7.42 -3.40
C ILE A 143 1.90 -7.36 -3.96
N ALA A 144 2.90 -7.10 -3.12
CA ALA A 144 4.30 -7.01 -3.55
C ALA A 144 4.86 -8.35 -4.03
N ILE A 145 4.50 -9.48 -3.42
CA ILE A 145 4.93 -10.83 -3.84
C ILE A 145 4.43 -11.14 -5.26
N ILE A 146 3.21 -10.72 -5.61
CA ILE A 146 2.71 -10.90 -6.98
C ILE A 146 3.44 -9.98 -7.95
N ILE A 147 3.50 -8.70 -7.61
CA ILE A 147 3.83 -7.64 -8.57
C ILE A 147 5.33 -7.42 -8.72
N SER A 148 6.09 -7.43 -7.63
CA SER A 148 7.53 -7.08 -7.65
C SER A 148 8.36 -7.94 -8.60
N PRO A 149 8.17 -9.28 -8.65
CA PRO A 149 8.91 -10.14 -9.58
C PRO A 149 8.54 -9.96 -11.06
N MET A 150 7.41 -9.30 -11.37
CA MET A 150 7.03 -8.98 -12.75
C MET A 150 7.85 -7.82 -13.35
N PHE A 151 8.66 -7.16 -12.52
CA PHE A 151 9.37 -5.94 -12.89
C PHE A 151 10.87 -6.09 -12.70
N ASN A 152 11.61 -5.81 -13.78
CA ASN A 152 13.00 -5.42 -13.64
C ASN A 152 13.11 -4.02 -13.00
N LEU A 153 14.30 -3.69 -12.52
CA LEU A 153 14.57 -2.42 -11.85
C LEU A 153 14.14 -1.18 -12.66
N PHE A 154 14.42 -1.18 -13.97
CA PHE A 154 14.10 -0.05 -14.85
C PHE A 154 12.58 0.18 -14.93
N TRP A 155 11.80 -0.89 -15.15
CA TRP A 155 10.34 -0.78 -15.26
C TRP A 155 9.67 -0.53 -13.91
N ALA A 156 10.23 -1.02 -12.80
CA ALA A 156 9.79 -0.64 -11.46
C ALA A 156 9.99 0.86 -11.21
N ALA A 157 11.13 1.42 -11.61
CA ALA A 157 11.40 2.86 -11.52
C ALA A 157 10.43 3.68 -12.40
N MET A 158 10.17 3.23 -13.63
CA MET A 158 9.19 3.87 -14.52
C MET A 158 7.77 3.81 -13.97
N LEU A 159 7.37 2.68 -13.38
CA LEU A 159 6.07 2.54 -12.72
C LEU A 159 5.92 3.55 -11.58
N LEU A 160 6.96 3.69 -10.74
CA LEU A 160 6.97 4.61 -9.62
C LEU A 160 6.80 6.07 -10.09
N ILE A 161 7.51 6.47 -11.16
CA ILE A 161 7.39 7.80 -11.78
C ILE A 161 5.99 8.00 -12.36
N ALA A 162 5.46 7.02 -13.10
CA ALA A 162 4.15 7.12 -13.73
C ALA A 162 3.04 7.30 -12.69
N ILE A 163 3.06 6.51 -11.61
CA ILE A 163 2.09 6.61 -10.51
C ILE A 163 2.24 7.93 -9.74
N SER A 164 3.47 8.42 -9.54
CA SER A 164 3.73 9.72 -8.94
C SER A 164 3.10 10.87 -9.75
N ILE A 165 3.27 10.87 -11.07
CA ILE A 165 2.66 11.85 -11.97
C ILE A 165 1.13 11.73 -11.94
N TYR A 166 0.61 10.50 -11.98
CA TYR A 166 -0.82 10.24 -11.87
C TYR A 166 -1.41 10.78 -10.56
N ASP A 167 -0.80 10.50 -9.41
CA ASP A 167 -1.23 10.98 -8.09
C ASP A 167 -1.28 12.51 -8.04
N MET A 168 -0.25 13.18 -8.57
CA MET A 168 -0.21 14.64 -8.67
C MET A 168 -1.39 15.21 -9.47
N ILE A 169 -1.72 14.60 -10.61
CA ILE A 169 -2.87 15.00 -11.44
C ILE A 169 -4.19 14.63 -10.77
N ALA A 170 -4.24 13.47 -10.12
CA ALA A 170 -5.41 12.93 -9.43
C ALA A 170 -5.83 13.81 -8.24
N VAL A 171 -4.87 14.32 -7.48
CA VAL A 171 -5.11 15.15 -6.29
C VAL A 171 -5.34 16.62 -6.65
N TRP A 172 -4.49 17.21 -7.51
CA TRP A 172 -4.58 18.66 -7.78
C TRP A 172 -5.61 19.05 -8.82
N LYS A 173 -5.71 18.30 -9.94
CA LYS A 173 -6.58 18.68 -11.05
C LYS A 173 -7.97 18.05 -10.93
N SER A 174 -8.02 16.72 -10.91
CA SER A 174 -9.29 15.99 -11.03
C SER A 174 -10.00 15.73 -9.69
N LYS A 175 -9.26 15.73 -8.58
CA LYS A 175 -9.73 15.47 -7.21
C LYS A 175 -10.45 14.13 -7.02
N HIS A 176 -10.42 13.22 -8.00
CA HIS A 176 -11.14 11.96 -7.93
C HIS A 176 -10.62 11.05 -6.82
N MET A 177 -9.30 11.08 -6.55
CA MET A 177 -8.70 10.32 -5.44
C MET A 177 -9.20 10.79 -4.07
N ILE A 178 -9.54 12.09 -3.94
CA ILE A 178 -10.14 12.64 -2.72
C ILE A 178 -11.57 12.10 -2.55
N THR A 179 -12.38 12.15 -3.61
CA THR A 179 -13.74 11.59 -3.61
C THR A 179 -13.75 10.10 -3.30
N LEU A 180 -12.76 9.35 -3.81
CA LEU A 180 -12.59 7.92 -3.52
C LEU A 180 -12.29 7.68 -2.03
N ALA A 181 -11.33 8.42 -1.46
CA ALA A 181 -10.97 8.28 -0.05
C ALA A 181 -12.14 8.62 0.88
N GLU A 182 -12.91 9.68 0.58
CA GLU A 182 -14.10 10.06 1.33
C GLU A 182 -15.19 8.97 1.24
N ALA A 183 -15.51 8.49 0.03
CA ALA A 183 -16.51 7.44 -0.18
C ALA A 183 -16.13 6.11 0.49
N GLN A 184 -14.85 5.74 0.47
CA GLN A 184 -14.36 4.53 1.12
C GLN A 184 -14.40 4.64 2.65
N SER A 185 -14.01 5.80 3.20
CA SER A 185 -14.06 6.05 4.65
C SER A 185 -15.50 6.07 5.19
N ASP A 186 -16.44 6.66 4.44
CA ASP A 186 -17.86 6.70 4.84
C ASP A 186 -18.51 5.31 4.89
N ASN A 187 -17.97 4.35 4.14
CA ASN A 187 -18.48 2.98 4.08
C ASN A 187 -17.60 1.96 4.83
N GLU A 188 -16.65 2.42 5.66
CA GLU A 188 -15.73 1.56 6.43
C GLU A 188 -14.93 0.56 5.57
N MET A 189 -14.70 0.89 4.30
CA MET A 189 -14.01 0.05 3.30
C MET A 189 -12.76 0.75 2.76
N PHE A 190 -12.02 1.42 3.64
CA PHE A 190 -10.81 2.13 3.28
C PHE A 190 -9.62 1.19 3.07
N ALA A 191 -8.93 1.35 1.95
CA ALA A 191 -7.70 0.62 1.64
C ALA A 191 -6.47 1.47 2.00
N GLY A 192 -5.86 1.18 3.15
CA GLY A 192 -4.74 1.95 3.69
C GLY A 192 -4.68 1.94 5.21
N LEU A 193 -3.62 2.50 5.78
CA LEU A 193 -3.43 2.53 7.24
C LEU A 193 -4.30 3.63 7.86
N MET A 194 -5.02 3.28 8.94
CA MET A 194 -5.99 4.17 9.57
C MET A 194 -5.83 4.20 11.08
N ILE A 195 -5.73 5.41 11.65
CA ILE A 195 -5.78 5.61 13.10
C ILE A 195 -6.96 6.53 13.43
N PRO A 196 -8.01 6.01 14.08
CA PRO A 196 -9.07 6.88 14.60
C PRO A 196 -8.54 7.67 15.79
N TYR A 197 -8.78 8.99 15.82
CA TYR A 197 -8.54 9.80 17.01
C TYR A 197 -9.73 10.69 17.32
N LYS A 198 -10.01 10.87 18.62
CA LYS A 198 -10.97 11.87 19.07
C LYS A 198 -10.30 13.24 18.92
N SER A 199 -10.81 14.08 18.03
CA SER A 199 -10.45 15.50 18.04
C SER A 199 -10.97 16.09 19.34
N GLU A 200 -10.09 16.45 20.27
CA GLU A 200 -10.43 17.32 21.38
C GLU A 200 -10.66 18.74 20.83
N THR A 201 -11.78 18.93 20.14
CA THR A 201 -12.21 20.28 19.76
C THR A 201 -12.84 20.93 20.98
N LYS A 202 -12.00 21.38 21.92
CA LYS A 202 -12.37 22.44 22.86
C LYS A 202 -12.28 23.77 22.11
N THR A 203 -13.33 24.15 21.39
CA THR A 203 -13.59 25.55 21.09
C THR A 203 -14.82 26.00 21.87
N LYS A 204 -14.55 26.88 22.83
CA LYS A 204 -15.52 27.55 23.68
C LYS A 204 -16.54 28.32 22.83
N LYS A 205 -17.83 28.14 23.18
CA LYS A 205 -18.96 29.07 23.10
C LYS A 205 -18.84 30.27 22.13
N ALA A 206 -19.70 30.25 21.10
CA ALA A 206 -20.59 31.37 20.83
C ALA A 206 -22.01 30.79 20.71
N GLU A 207 -22.81 30.98 21.76
CA GLU A 207 -24.24 30.67 21.76
C GLU A 207 -24.94 31.62 20.78
N VAL A 208 -25.26 31.16 19.58
CA VAL A 208 -26.38 31.72 18.80
C VAL A 208 -27.41 30.62 18.63
N LYS A 209 -28.45 30.70 19.46
CA LYS A 209 -29.64 29.86 19.38
C LYS A 209 -30.34 30.11 18.04
N ILE A 210 -30.25 29.16 17.10
CA ILE A 210 -31.30 28.95 16.11
C ILE A 210 -31.69 27.47 16.17
N LYS A 211 -32.91 27.24 16.66
CA LYS A 211 -33.56 25.93 16.75
C LYS A 211 -33.87 25.41 15.33
N ILE A 212 -33.20 24.37 14.87
CA ILE A 212 -33.76 23.40 13.91
C ILE A 212 -33.35 21.97 14.31
N SER A 213 -34.30 21.28 14.94
CA SER A 213 -34.69 19.87 14.74
C SER A 213 -33.63 18.79 14.40
N LYS A 214 -33.37 17.93 15.40
CA LYS A 214 -33.25 16.45 15.37
C LYS A 214 -32.54 15.78 14.17
N ASN A 215 -31.25 15.47 14.37
CA ASN A 215 -30.71 14.09 14.44
C ASN A 215 -29.18 14.16 14.60
N ILE A 216 -28.71 14.24 15.86
CA ILE A 216 -27.28 14.24 16.17
C ILE A 216 -26.81 12.78 16.18
N LYS A 217 -26.36 12.28 15.02
CA LYS A 217 -25.52 11.08 14.96
C LYS A 217 -24.06 11.49 15.17
N GLY A 218 -23.48 11.03 16.27
CA GLY A 218 -22.06 10.71 16.46
C GLY A 218 -21.03 11.83 16.22
N GLY A 219 -20.30 12.22 17.26
CA GLY A 219 -19.17 13.14 17.13
C GLY A 219 -18.19 12.66 16.05
N LYS A 220 -17.85 13.52 15.09
CA LYS A 220 -16.92 13.24 13.98
C LYS A 220 -15.56 12.81 14.55
N THR A 221 -15.32 11.51 14.59
CA THR A 221 -13.99 10.92 14.80
C THR A 221 -13.16 11.22 13.56
N THR A 222 -12.25 12.19 13.66
CA THR A 222 -11.27 12.44 12.61
C THR A 222 -10.25 11.29 12.61
N SER A 223 -10.07 10.63 11.48
CA SER A 223 -9.03 9.61 11.29
C SER A 223 -7.82 10.21 10.58
N ALA A 224 -6.63 9.77 10.99
CA ALA A 224 -5.44 9.93 10.17
C ALA A 224 -5.36 8.74 9.22
N ILE A 225 -5.19 9.02 7.94
CA ILE A 225 -5.30 8.04 6.87
C ILE A 225 -4.05 8.15 5.98
N LEU A 226 -3.45 7.00 5.69
CA LEU A 226 -2.38 6.84 4.70
C LEU A 226 -2.87 5.89 3.61
N GLY A 227 -2.69 6.24 2.33
CA GLY A 227 -3.19 5.45 1.21
C GLY A 227 -2.47 4.12 1.07
N GLY A 228 -3.17 3.07 0.65
CA GLY A 228 -2.54 1.77 0.43
C GLY A 228 -1.49 1.78 -0.68
N GLY A 229 -1.68 2.59 -1.73
CA GLY A 229 -0.69 2.79 -2.79
C GLY A 229 0.62 3.36 -2.25
N ASP A 230 0.54 4.30 -1.30
CA ASP A 230 1.70 4.93 -0.65
C ASP A 230 2.58 3.91 0.10
N VAL A 231 2.00 2.75 0.46
CA VAL A 231 2.70 1.63 1.11
C VAL A 231 3.16 0.58 0.10
N ALA A 232 2.31 0.23 -0.87
CA ALA A 232 2.56 -0.83 -1.83
C ALA A 232 3.68 -0.49 -2.83
N PHE A 233 3.64 0.70 -3.44
CA PHE A 233 4.57 1.04 -4.52
C PHE A 233 6.04 1.16 -4.08
N PRO A 234 6.37 1.74 -2.91
CA PRO A 234 7.74 1.70 -2.39
C PRO A 234 8.24 0.28 -2.16
N MET A 235 7.36 -0.60 -1.69
CA MET A 235 7.69 -2.00 -1.43
C MET A 235 7.94 -2.76 -2.74
N ILE A 236 7.11 -2.54 -3.76
CA ILE A 236 7.31 -3.11 -5.10
C ILE A 236 8.66 -2.69 -5.67
N PHE A 237 8.99 -1.39 -5.58
CA PHE A 237 10.28 -0.88 -6.05
C PHE A 237 11.46 -1.44 -5.25
N ALA A 238 11.38 -1.43 -3.93
CA ALA A 238 12.42 -2.00 -3.06
C ALA A 238 12.61 -3.50 -3.32
N GLY A 239 11.53 -4.23 -3.58
CA GLY A 239 11.57 -5.63 -3.97
C GLY A 239 12.26 -5.85 -5.32
N SER A 240 11.98 -5.03 -6.33
CA SER A 240 12.67 -5.13 -7.63
C SER A 240 14.16 -4.78 -7.53
N VAL A 241 14.54 -3.85 -6.63
CA VAL A 241 15.95 -3.60 -6.29
C VAL A 241 16.57 -4.82 -5.61
N MET A 242 15.84 -5.47 -4.69
CA MET A 242 16.32 -6.67 -4.01
C MET A 242 16.59 -7.80 -5.01
N THR A 243 15.67 -8.06 -5.94
CA THR A 243 15.89 -9.00 -7.04
C THR A 243 17.15 -8.65 -7.84
N PHE A 244 17.28 -7.38 -8.26
CA PHE A 244 18.44 -6.90 -9.03
C PHE A 244 19.77 -7.13 -8.30
N LEU A 245 19.81 -6.92 -6.97
CA LEU A 245 21.02 -7.20 -6.18
C LEU A 245 21.34 -8.70 -6.14
N ILE A 246 20.33 -9.56 -6.06
CA ILE A 246 20.51 -11.02 -6.05
C ILE A 246 21.01 -11.50 -7.41
N GLU A 247 20.43 -10.99 -8.50
CA GLU A 247 20.90 -11.23 -9.87
C GLU A 247 22.36 -10.77 -10.06
N ALA A 248 22.76 -9.68 -9.39
CA ALA A 248 24.14 -9.21 -9.36
C ALA A 248 25.09 -10.07 -8.49
N GLY A 249 24.63 -11.19 -7.95
CA GLY A 249 25.44 -12.15 -7.17
C GLY A 249 25.50 -11.90 -5.66
N ILE A 250 24.68 -10.99 -5.13
CA ILE A 250 24.60 -10.75 -3.69
C ILE A 250 23.67 -11.80 -3.06
N SER A 251 24.09 -12.40 -1.94
CA SER A 251 23.24 -13.35 -1.18
C SER A 251 21.90 -12.72 -0.78
N LYS A 252 20.83 -13.52 -0.75
CA LYS A 252 19.45 -13.11 -0.40
C LYS A 252 19.39 -12.26 0.88
N GLU A 253 20.08 -12.70 1.94
CA GLU A 253 20.09 -12.02 3.24
C GLU A 253 20.73 -10.64 3.15
N MET A 254 21.87 -10.55 2.45
CA MET A 254 22.57 -9.29 2.25
C MET A 254 21.78 -8.33 1.35
N ALA A 255 21.11 -8.84 0.31
CA ALA A 255 20.23 -8.04 -0.54
C ALA A 255 19.05 -7.47 0.27
N PHE A 256 18.46 -8.26 1.16
CA PHE A 256 17.43 -7.79 2.08
C PHE A 256 17.94 -6.63 2.95
N PHE A 257 19.09 -6.76 3.62
CA PHE A 257 19.62 -5.68 4.46
C PHE A 257 20.01 -4.43 3.65
N ARG A 258 20.58 -4.62 2.46
CA ARG A 258 20.97 -3.53 1.55
C ARG A 258 19.79 -2.77 0.98
N THR A 259 18.59 -3.35 0.91
CA THR A 259 17.38 -2.68 0.38
C THR A 259 16.58 -1.90 1.41
N LEU A 260 16.75 -2.16 2.72
CA LEU A 260 16.08 -1.42 3.80
C LEU A 260 16.23 0.11 3.77
N PRO A 261 17.37 0.70 3.32
CA PRO A 261 17.47 2.15 3.14
C PRO A 261 16.35 2.74 2.27
N ILE A 262 15.88 2.04 1.24
CA ILE A 262 14.78 2.52 0.38
C ILE A 262 13.52 2.78 1.20
N SER A 263 13.12 1.81 2.04
CA SER A 263 11.99 1.95 2.94
C SER A 263 12.20 3.05 3.98
N LEU A 264 13.42 3.21 4.49
CA LEU A 264 13.79 4.27 5.44
C LEU A 264 13.60 5.67 4.82
N PHE A 265 14.15 5.90 3.63
CA PHE A 265 14.07 7.20 2.96
C PHE A 265 12.67 7.50 2.43
N ALA A 266 11.93 6.49 1.96
CA ALA A 266 10.51 6.62 1.63
C ALA A 266 9.68 7.05 2.86
N GLY A 267 9.90 6.41 4.01
CA GLY A 267 9.24 6.76 5.26
C GLY A 267 9.65 8.14 5.78
N ALA A 268 10.92 8.52 5.64
CA ALA A 268 11.40 9.86 5.98
C ALA A 268 10.74 10.95 5.12
N ALA A 269 10.62 10.72 3.80
CA ALA A 269 9.92 11.65 2.90
C ALA A 269 8.43 11.80 3.28
N LEU A 270 7.77 10.69 3.62
CA LEU A 270 6.39 10.69 4.10
C LEU A 270 6.25 11.41 5.46
N PHE A 271 7.20 11.22 6.37
CA PHE A 271 7.23 11.94 7.64
C PHE A 271 7.38 13.45 7.47
N LEU A 272 8.28 13.89 6.59
CA LEU A 272 8.44 15.31 6.23
C LEU A 272 7.15 15.89 5.64
N LEU A 273 6.46 15.11 4.79
CA LEU A 273 5.17 15.49 4.24
C LEU A 273 4.13 15.67 5.35
N PHE A 274 4.05 14.78 6.34
CA PHE A 274 3.10 14.90 7.46
C PHE A 274 3.37 16.13 8.33
N ILE A 275 4.64 16.51 8.55
CA ILE A 275 4.99 17.73 9.28
C ILE A 275 4.53 18.97 8.52
N LYS A 276 4.83 19.02 7.21
CA LYS A 276 4.52 20.16 6.33
C LYS A 276 3.02 20.27 5.99
N SER A 277 2.29 19.16 6.10
CA SER A 277 0.87 19.10 5.76
C SER A 277 0.00 19.97 6.68
N GLU A 278 -0.87 20.76 6.07
CA GLU A 278 -1.88 21.56 6.75
C GLU A 278 -3.18 20.77 7.00
N LYS A 279 -3.93 21.18 8.03
CA LYS A 279 -5.25 20.60 8.33
C LYS A 279 -6.24 20.88 7.20
N GLY A 280 -7.00 19.86 6.79
CA GLY A 280 -8.06 20.00 5.79
C GLY A 280 -7.59 20.00 4.33
N LYS A 281 -6.29 19.84 4.05
CA LYS A 281 -5.76 19.71 2.69
C LYS A 281 -5.31 18.27 2.41
N PHE A 282 -5.56 17.81 1.18
CA PHE A 282 -5.04 16.57 0.63
C PHE A 282 -3.80 16.88 -0.20
N TYR A 283 -2.77 16.06 -0.05
CA TYR A 283 -1.48 16.21 -0.74
C TYR A 283 -1.17 14.90 -1.48
N PRO A 284 -0.65 14.96 -2.71
CA PRO A 284 -0.14 13.77 -3.39
C PRO A 284 1.12 13.31 -2.66
N ALA A 285 1.08 12.11 -2.09
CA ALA A 285 2.17 11.58 -1.28
C ALA A 285 3.21 10.86 -2.14
N MET A 286 2.76 10.21 -3.22
CA MET A 286 3.61 9.40 -4.10
C MET A 286 4.81 10.17 -4.67
N PRO A 287 4.72 11.44 -5.09
CA PRO A 287 5.89 12.19 -5.54
C PRO A 287 6.99 12.32 -4.51
N PHE A 288 6.65 12.60 -3.26
CA PHE A 288 7.63 12.71 -2.18
C PHE A 288 8.23 11.36 -1.84
N ILE A 289 7.38 10.34 -1.75
CA ILE A 289 7.79 8.97 -1.47
C ILE A 289 8.72 8.45 -2.57
N SER A 290 8.41 8.70 -3.85
CA SER A 290 9.24 8.28 -4.99
C SER A 290 10.63 8.90 -4.96
N ILE A 291 10.73 10.20 -4.63
CA ILE A 291 12.02 10.86 -4.42
C ILE A 291 12.79 10.17 -3.28
N GLY A 292 12.11 9.86 -2.17
CA GLY A 292 12.68 9.08 -1.06
C GLY A 292 13.20 7.71 -1.52
N CYS A 293 12.42 6.99 -2.33
CA CYS A 293 12.84 5.70 -2.88
C CYS A 293 14.10 5.81 -3.75
N PHE A 294 14.18 6.81 -4.64
CA PHE A 294 15.34 7.00 -5.52
C PHE A 294 16.59 7.44 -4.75
N ILE A 295 16.44 8.29 -3.73
CA ILE A 295 17.55 8.64 -2.83
C ILE A 295 18.03 7.40 -2.08
N GLY A 296 17.10 6.61 -1.55
CA GLY A 296 17.40 5.34 -0.89
C GLY A 296 18.13 4.38 -1.82
N TYR A 297 17.69 4.24 -3.07
CA TYR A 297 18.34 3.43 -4.09
C TYR A 297 19.77 3.90 -4.40
N GLY A 298 19.98 5.22 -4.49
CA GLY A 298 21.33 5.79 -4.64
C GLY A 298 22.27 5.40 -3.49
N ILE A 299 21.76 5.28 -2.26
CA ILE A 299 22.53 4.80 -1.11
C ILE A 299 22.78 3.29 -1.18
N VAL A 300 21.80 2.51 -1.64
CA VAL A 300 21.98 1.07 -1.87
C VAL A 300 23.14 0.80 -2.81
N LEU A 301 23.28 1.58 -3.88
CA LEU A 301 24.40 1.45 -4.84
C LEU A 301 25.77 1.81 -4.27
N LEU A 302 25.83 2.54 -3.15
CA LEU A 302 27.08 2.90 -2.48
C LEU A 302 27.52 1.87 -1.43
N LEU A 303 26.66 0.90 -1.09
CA LEU A 303 26.88 -0.15 -0.07
C LEU A 303 27.34 -1.48 -0.68
#